data_AF-A0A0U3P9D5-F1
#
_entry.id   AF-A0A0U3P9D5-F1
#
_cell.length_a   1.000
_cell.length_b   1.000
_cell.length_c   1.000
_cell.angle_alpha   90.00
_cell.angle_beta   90.00
_cell.angle_gamma   90.00
#
_symmetry.space_group_name_H-M   'P 1'
#
loop_
_entity.id
_entity.type
_entity.pdbx_description
1 polymer ?
#
loop_
_entity_poly.entity_id
_entity_poly.type
_entity_poly.pdbx_seq_one_letter_code
_entity_poly.pdbx_strand_id
1 'polypeptide(L)' 'MVVHPLRDGLIATAAVILALVALDAIFLDQGALLSPMLGKIAASANYVHEFAHDGRHLLGAPCH' A
#
# COMPACT_ATOMS: atom_id res chain seq x y z
N MET A 1 -6.63 -30.89 -13.58
CA MET A 1 -6.87 -29.43 -13.46
C MET A 1 -6.59 -28.81 -14.81
N VAL A 2 -7.57 -28.16 -15.45
CA VAL A 2 -7.38 -27.49 -16.75
C VAL A 2 -6.77 -26.11 -16.48
N VAL A 3 -5.50 -25.92 -16.84
CA VAL A 3 -4.79 -24.64 -16.72
C VAL A 3 -5.26 -23.72 -17.86
N HIS A 4 -5.65 -22.49 -17.54
CA HIS A 4 -6.04 -21.51 -18.56
C HIS A 4 -5.01 -20.38 -18.54
N PRO A 5 -3.85 -20.56 -19.19
CA PRO A 5 -2.66 -19.73 -18.96
C PRO A 5 -2.91 -18.24 -19.19
N LEU A 6 -3.78 -17.88 -20.14
CA LEU A 6 -4.17 -16.48 -20.38
C LEU A 6 -5.00 -15.90 -19.23
N ARG A 7 -6.05 -16.61 -18.79
CA ARG A 7 -6.89 -16.15 -17.67
C ARG A 7 -6.07 -16.08 -16.39
N ASP A 8 -5.31 -17.12 -16.10
CA ASP A 8 -4.51 -17.22 -14.88
C ASP A 8 -3.41 -16.15 -14.86
N GLY A 9 -2.78 -15.88 -16.02
CA GLY A 9 -1.84 -14.77 -16.20
C GLY A 9 -2.47 -13.38 -16.02
N LEU A 10 -3.68 -13.17 -16.54
CA LEU A 10 -4.42 -11.91 -16.35
C LEU A 10 -4.77 -11.68 -14.88
N ILE A 11 -5.22 -12.71 -14.17
CA ILE A 11 -5.52 -12.64 -12.74
C ILE A 11 -4.25 -12.29 -11.95
N ALA A 12 -3.14 -12.98 -12.21
CA ALA A 12 -1.88 -12.72 -11.54
C ALA A 12 -1.39 -11.28 -11.80
N THR A 13 -1.46 -10.82 -13.04
CA THR A 13 -1.06 -9.44 -13.41
C THR A 13 -1.93 -8.41 -12.70
N ALA A 14 -3.25 -8.60 -12.69
CA ALA A 14 -4.16 -7.69 -11.99
C ALA A 14 -3.90 -7.67 -10.48
N ALA A 15 -3.62 -8.83 -9.87
CA ALA A 15 -3.28 -8.93 -8.46
C ALA A 15 -1.98 -8.20 -8.12
N VAL A 16 -0.94 -8.33 -8.96
CA VAL A 16 0.33 -7.62 -8.78
C VAL A 16 0.13 -6.11 -8.89
N ILE A 17 -0.58 -5.64 -9.91
CA ILE A 17 -0.89 -4.21 -10.08
C ILE A 17 -1.65 -3.68 -8.86
N LEU A 18 -2.68 -4.40 -8.41
CA LEU A 18 -3.46 -4.02 -7.24
C LEU A 18 -2.59 -3.97 -5.98
N ALA A 19 -1.70 -4.93 -5.78
CA ALA A 19 -0.78 -4.97 -4.65
C ALA A 19 0.18 -3.77 -4.66
N LEU A 20 0.73 -3.42 -5.83
CA LEU A 20 1.61 -2.25 -5.98
C LEU A 20 0.86 -0.94 -5.70
N VAL A 21 -0.37 -0.78 -6.21
CA VAL A 21 -1.21 0.38 -5.92
C VAL A 21 -1.54 0.49 -4.43
N ALA A 22 -1.85 -0.64 -3.77
CA ALA A 22 -2.12 -0.66 -2.34
C ALA A 22 -0.87 -0.30 -1.52
N LEU A 23 0.30 -0.82 -1.89
CA LEU A 23 1.57 -0.47 -1.27
C LEU A 23 1.88 1.01 -1.41
N ASP A 24 1.72 1.56 -2.61
CA ASP A 24 1.91 2.98 -2.90
C ASP A 24 0.98 3.85 -2.04
N ALA A 25 -0.32 3.51 -1.98
CA ALA A 25 -1.29 4.22 -1.16
C ALA A 25 -0.95 4.21 0.35
N ILE A 26 -0.39 3.12 0.87
CA ILE A 26 0.03 3.03 2.28
C ILE A 26 1.32 3.82 2.51
N PHE A 27 2.29 3.72 1.61
CA PHE A 27 3.58 4.39 1.75
C PHE A 27 3.43 5.91 1.69
N LEU A 28 2.50 6.41 0.88
CA LEU A 28 2.24 7.84 0.74
C LEU A 28 1.08 8.34 1.61
N ASP A 29 0.54 7.51 2.52
CA ASP A 29 -0.56 7.94 3.37
C ASP A 29 -0.14 9.11 4.27
N GLN A 30 -1.02 10.11 4.36
CA GLN A 30 -0.89 11.27 5.24
C GLN A 30 -2.08 11.32 6.23
N GLY A 31 -2.52 10.15 6.67
CA GLY A 31 -3.69 9.96 7.52
C GLY A 31 -5.01 9.83 6.76
N ALA A 32 -5.00 9.76 5.43
CA ALA A 32 -6.23 9.66 4.63
C ALA A 32 -6.92 8.30 4.82
N LEU A 33 -6.15 7.21 4.89
CA LEU A 33 -6.67 5.85 5.00
C LEU A 33 -7.49 5.63 6.28
N LEU A 34 -7.04 6.18 7.41
CA LEU A 34 -7.70 6.00 8.71
C LEU A 34 -8.60 7.17 9.11
N SER A 35 -8.65 8.24 8.31
CA SER A 35 -9.51 9.41 8.56
C SER A 35 -10.99 9.05 8.80
N PRO A 36 -11.61 8.09 8.09
CA PRO A 36 -13.03 7.76 8.34
C PRO A 36 -13.30 7.14 9.72
N MET A 37 -12.27 6.58 10.38
CA MET A 37 -12.39 5.90 11.68
C MET A 37 -11.83 6.75 12.83
N LEU A 38 -10.73 7.47 12.59
CA LEU A 38 -10.00 8.22 13.61
C LEU A 38 -10.17 9.75 13.48
N GLY A 39 -10.83 10.22 12.44
CA GLY A 39 -10.99 11.65 12.16
C GLY A 39 -9.64 12.36 12.08
N LYS A 40 -9.54 13.55 12.70
CA LYS A 40 -8.33 14.38 12.67
C LYS A 40 -7.09 13.72 13.29
N ILE A 41 -7.28 12.71 14.17
CA ILE A 41 -6.16 11.99 14.80
C ILE A 41 -5.33 11.27 13.75
N ALA A 42 -5.95 10.77 12.68
CA ALA A 42 -5.25 10.07 11.61
C ALA A 42 -4.15 10.93 10.98
N ALA A 43 -4.44 12.21 10.71
CA ALA A 43 -3.47 13.14 10.14
C ALA A 43 -2.54 13.76 11.19
N SER A 44 -3.01 14.03 12.41
CA SER A 44 -2.17 14.68 13.43
C SER A 44 -1.13 13.76 14.05
N ALA A 45 -1.48 12.47 14.23
CA ALA A 45 -0.54 11.47 14.76
C ALA A 45 0.21 10.73 13.64
N ASN A 46 -0.42 10.59 12.48
CA ASN A 46 0.16 10.06 11.23
C ASN A 46 0.92 8.73 11.39
N TYR A 47 0.46 7.86 12.29
CA TYR A 47 1.18 6.61 12.62
C TYR A 47 1.44 5.70 11.43
N VAL A 48 0.53 5.67 10.45
CA VAL A 48 0.71 4.87 9.23
C VAL A 48 1.87 5.43 8.40
N HIS A 49 1.96 6.75 8.27
CA HIS A 49 3.05 7.42 7.56
C HIS A 49 4.40 7.09 8.19
N GLU A 50 4.55 7.30 9.50
CA GLU A 50 5.82 7.10 10.19
C GLU A 50 6.24 5.63 10.15
N PHE A 51 5.31 4.71 10.38
CA PHE A 51 5.58 3.27 10.28
C PHE A 51 6.01 2.86 8.86
N ALA A 52 5.32 3.36 7.83
CA ALA A 52 5.67 3.07 6.44
C ALA A 52 6.99 3.74 6.03
N HIS A 53 7.27 4.94 6.54
CA HIS A 53 8.52 5.67 6.36
C HIS A 53 9.70 4.88 6.95
N ASP A 54 9.58 4.36 8.17
CA ASP A 54 10.59 3.47 8.77
C ASP A 54 10.77 2.17 7.97
N GLY A 55 9.67 1.57 7.51
CA GLY A 55 9.72 0.39 6.65
C GLY A 55 10.50 0.65 5.35
N ARG A 56 10.32 1.83 4.72
CA ARG A 56 11.09 2.22 3.54
C ARG A 56 12.57 2.37 3.83
N HIS A 57 12.94 2.99 4.95
CA HIS A 57 14.33 3.06 5.37
C HIS A 57 14.94 1.68 5.58
N LEU A 58 14.22 0.78 6.25
CA LEU A 58 14.69 -0.58 6.54
C LEU A 58 14.89 -1.40 5.25
N LEU A 59 13.98 -1.25 4.28
CA LEU A 59 13.98 -2.02 3.03
C LEU A 59 14.76 -1.33 1.90
N GLY A 60 15.36 -0.17 2.15
CA GLY A 60 16.11 0.59 1.14
C GLY A 60 15.24 1.17 0.02
N ALA A 61 13.96 1.41 0.29
CA ALA A 61 13.05 2.03 -0.67
C ALA A 61 13.18 3.56 -0.63
N PRO A 62 13.03 4.27 -1.77
CA PRO A 62 13.10 5.73 -1.82
C PRO A 62 12.10 6.41 -0.87
N CYS A 63 12.55 7.41 -0.11
CA CYS A 63 11.74 8.05 0.96
C CYS A 63 11.75 9.58 0.99
N HIS A 64 12.47 10.28 0.11
CA HIS A 64 12.46 11.74 -0.01
C HIS A 64 12.80 12.22 -1.43
#